data_AF-A0A820C9G6-F1
#
_entry.id   AF-A0A820C9G6-F1
#
_cell.length_a   1.000
_cell.length_b   1.000
_cell.length_c   1.000
_cell.angle_alpha   90.00
_cell.angle_beta   90.00
_cell.angle_gamma   90.00
#
_symmetry.space_group_name_H-M   'P 1'
#
loop_
_entity.id
_entity.type
_entity.pdbx_description
1 polymer ?
#
loop_
_entity_poly.entity_id
_entity_poly.type
_entity_poly.pdbx_seq_one_letter_code
_entity_poly.pdbx_strand_id
1 'polypeptide(L)'
;MHTIFRIGEVRKLDDNRALYQVDLKLTSDDDQQLRQLADRIRQETSGSTGWHRLGRLLLKIGQFHKAEELYTALLEEASNDNDEAHIYHMLGMMKNDKGQYTEAASFYEMSLEIYRRTLPEYHPSLAPTYDNIGGVYYRMGNYLKALKFYEKSHQIRKKALPPNHPDLATSYNNIGGVYYCMGNYSKALEFYEKSPKILEKALPSNHPDLATSYNNIGFAYNNMGDYSKALEFYEKSLKIREKALPPNHHDLATSYNNIGGVYNNMGDYSKALEFYEKSPEILEKALPPNHPNLASSYNNIGGVFSNMGDYSKALEFYEKAHKIDEKALPPNHPDLASPYNNIASVYDDMGDYSKALEFYEKSHQILEKALPSNHPDLATSYNNIGLAYNNMGDYSKALE
;
A
#
# COMPACT_ATOMS: atom_id res chain seq x y z
N MET A 1 -10.65 -35.14 7.56
CA MET A 1 -11.69 -34.19 8.02
C MET A 1 -11.26 -32.79 7.61
N HIS A 2 -12.18 -31.96 7.13
CA HIS A 2 -11.91 -30.54 6.87
C HIS A 2 -12.77 -29.70 7.80
N THR A 3 -12.13 -28.93 8.69
CA THR A 3 -12.82 -28.01 9.59
C THR A 3 -13.17 -26.75 8.80
N ILE A 4 -14.40 -26.67 8.31
CA ILE A 4 -14.87 -25.51 7.54
C ILE A 4 -15.43 -24.47 8.50
N PHE A 5 -14.62 -23.49 8.87
CA PHE A 5 -15.09 -22.29 9.56
C PHE A 5 -15.97 -21.46 8.62
N ARG A 6 -17.29 -21.51 8.81
CA ARG A 6 -18.25 -20.60 8.18
C ARG A 6 -18.81 -19.65 9.23
N ILE A 7 -18.71 -18.35 8.96
CA ILE A 7 -19.50 -17.33 9.67
C ILE A 7 -20.82 -17.24 8.92
N GLY A 8 -21.84 -17.92 9.46
CA GLY A 8 -23.17 -18.04 8.84
C GLY A 8 -23.95 -16.73 8.71
N GLU A 9 -25.24 -16.89 8.44
CA GLU A 9 -26.26 -15.87 8.64
C GLU A 9 -26.85 -15.96 10.04
N VAL A 10 -27.45 -14.88 10.52
CA VAL A 10 -27.17 -14.45 11.89
C VAL A 10 -28.34 -13.54 12.37
N ARG A 11 -28.65 -13.40 13.68
CA ARG A 11 -29.91 -12.74 14.22
C ARG A 11 -29.73 -11.97 15.57
N LYS A 12 -30.63 -11.18 16.18
CA LYS A 12 -31.74 -10.24 15.83
C LYS A 12 -31.61 -9.10 16.88
N LEU A 13 -31.90 -7.84 16.55
CA LEU A 13 -31.74 -6.68 17.45
C LEU A 13 -33.10 -6.00 17.76
N ASP A 14 -33.88 -6.63 18.64
CA ASP A 14 -35.28 -6.27 18.93
C ASP A 14 -36.18 -6.12 17.69
N ASP A 15 -37.46 -5.79 17.92
CA ASP A 15 -38.50 -6.72 17.47
C ASP A 15 -38.84 -6.73 15.96
N ASN A 16 -38.23 -5.85 15.15
CA ASN A 16 -38.52 -5.74 13.70
C ASN A 16 -37.31 -5.57 12.75
N ARG A 17 -36.04 -5.74 13.19
CA ARG A 17 -34.88 -5.79 12.26
C ARG A 17 -33.98 -7.00 12.51
N ALA A 18 -33.71 -7.75 11.45
CA ALA A 18 -32.83 -8.93 11.47
C ALA A 18 -31.38 -8.51 11.11
N LEU A 19 -30.61 -8.15 12.14
CA LEU A 19 -29.15 -7.96 12.17
C LEU A 19 -28.57 -8.88 13.30
N TYR A 20 -27.24 -9.04 13.51
CA TYR A 20 -26.77 -10.44 13.51
C TYR A 20 -25.76 -11.10 14.52
N GLN A 21 -26.13 -12.24 15.17
CA GLN A 21 -25.34 -13.25 15.93
C GLN A 21 -24.94 -14.55 15.18
N VAL A 22 -23.65 -14.97 15.30
CA VAL A 22 -22.82 -16.01 14.60
C VAL A 22 -23.21 -17.50 14.72
N ASP A 23 -23.19 -18.25 13.60
CA ASP A 23 -23.43 -19.70 13.54
C ASP A 23 -22.17 -20.51 13.12
N LEU A 24 -21.48 -21.10 14.11
CA LEU A 24 -20.26 -21.91 13.94
C LEU A 24 -20.62 -23.39 13.70
N LYS A 25 -20.81 -23.78 12.43
CA LYS A 25 -21.20 -25.14 12.09
C LYS A 25 -20.01 -26.10 12.09
N LEU A 26 -19.88 -26.90 13.15
CA LEU A 26 -18.85 -27.92 13.27
C LEU A 26 -19.12 -29.07 12.30
N THR A 27 -18.08 -29.62 11.67
CA THR A 27 -18.19 -30.83 10.83
C THR A 27 -18.25 -32.13 11.64
N SER A 28 -18.15 -32.03 12.96
CA SER A 28 -18.37 -33.10 13.94
C SER A 28 -18.91 -32.44 15.20
N ASP A 29 -20.18 -32.67 15.53
CA ASP A 29 -20.77 -32.15 16.77
C ASP A 29 -20.19 -32.84 18.01
N ASP A 30 -19.52 -33.99 17.88
CA ASP A 30 -19.02 -34.77 19.02
C ASP A 30 -17.66 -34.29 19.57
N ASP A 31 -17.04 -33.27 18.97
CA ASP A 31 -15.77 -32.71 19.46
C ASP A 31 -15.98 -31.68 20.57
N GLN A 32 -15.65 -32.09 21.80
CA GLN A 32 -15.77 -31.26 23.01
C GLN A 32 -14.88 -30.00 22.98
N GLN A 33 -13.70 -30.05 22.34
CA GLN A 33 -12.79 -28.90 22.27
C GLN A 33 -13.33 -27.85 21.30
N LEU A 34 -13.88 -28.28 20.16
CA LEU A 34 -14.51 -27.39 19.19
C LEU A 34 -15.78 -26.73 19.73
N ARG A 35 -16.61 -27.45 20.53
CA ARG A 35 -17.74 -26.82 21.25
C ARG A 35 -17.28 -25.73 22.23
N GLN A 36 -16.29 -26.03 23.06
CA GLN A 36 -15.73 -25.05 24.02
C GLN A 36 -15.15 -23.81 23.32
N LEU A 37 -14.52 -23.98 22.15
CA LEU A 37 -14.04 -22.87 21.34
C LEU A 37 -15.21 -22.01 20.80
N ALA A 38 -16.27 -22.64 20.28
CA ALA A 38 -17.43 -21.93 19.75
C ALA A 38 -18.18 -21.14 20.82
N ASP A 39 -18.35 -21.70 22.02
CA ASP A 39 -19.02 -21.00 23.13
C ASP A 39 -18.15 -19.89 23.72
N ARG A 40 -16.82 -20.05 23.74
CA ARG A 40 -15.89 -18.97 24.08
C ARG A 40 -15.97 -17.82 23.07
N ILE A 41 -15.99 -18.11 21.77
CA ILE A 41 -16.18 -17.09 20.73
C ILE A 41 -17.51 -16.35 20.95
N ARG A 42 -18.62 -17.06 21.19
CA ARG A 42 -19.92 -16.44 21.47
C ARG A 42 -19.87 -15.50 22.68
N GLN A 43 -19.23 -15.91 23.78
CA GLN A 43 -19.03 -15.06 24.97
C GLN A 43 -18.16 -13.84 24.66
N GLU A 44 -17.04 -14.01 23.96
CA GLU A 44 -16.11 -12.93 23.60
C GLU A 44 -16.68 -11.93 22.57
N THR A 45 -17.70 -12.32 21.81
CA THR A 45 -18.46 -11.45 20.88
C THR A 45 -19.74 -10.86 21.48
N SER A 46 -20.07 -11.14 22.75
CA SER A 46 -21.27 -10.58 23.40
C SER A 46 -21.07 -9.13 23.89
N GLY A 47 -22.14 -8.34 23.88
CA GLY A 47 -22.15 -6.92 24.26
C GLY A 47 -21.46 -5.98 23.25
N SER A 48 -21.53 -4.66 23.48
CA SER A 48 -20.98 -3.64 22.57
C SER A 48 -19.50 -3.87 22.25
N THR A 49 -18.68 -4.17 23.27
CA THR A 49 -17.25 -4.46 23.10
C THR A 49 -17.01 -5.73 22.27
N GLY A 50 -17.90 -6.72 22.37
CA GLY A 50 -17.87 -7.94 21.57
C GLY A 50 -18.22 -7.70 20.11
N TRP A 51 -19.22 -6.86 19.83
CA TRP A 51 -19.57 -6.47 18.47
C TRP A 51 -18.45 -5.68 17.76
N HIS A 52 -17.76 -4.76 18.45
CA HIS A 52 -16.58 -4.08 17.88
C HIS A 52 -15.39 -5.02 17.63
N ARG A 53 -15.28 -6.15 18.36
CA ARG A 53 -14.30 -7.21 18.06
C ARG A 53 -14.72 -7.99 16.82
N LEU A 54 -16.00 -8.36 16.70
CA LEU A 54 -16.52 -9.06 15.53
C LEU A 54 -16.37 -8.21 14.26
N GLY A 55 -16.72 -6.93 14.29
CA GLY A 55 -16.53 -6.03 13.15
C GLY A 55 -15.07 -5.94 12.71
N ARG A 56 -14.12 -5.78 13.65
CA ARG A 56 -12.67 -5.82 13.35
C ARG A 56 -12.20 -7.17 12.80
N LEU A 57 -12.78 -8.28 13.25
CA LEU A 57 -12.49 -9.59 12.68
C LEU A 57 -13.00 -9.69 11.24
N LEU A 58 -14.25 -9.27 10.98
CA LEU A 58 -14.87 -9.25 9.65
C LEU A 58 -14.04 -8.43 8.64
N LEU A 59 -13.54 -7.25 9.05
CA LEU A 59 -12.60 -6.46 8.24
C LEU A 59 -11.30 -7.22 7.94
N LYS A 60 -10.68 -7.83 8.95
CA LYS A 60 -9.44 -8.61 8.78
C LYS A 60 -9.57 -9.81 7.84
N ILE A 61 -10.77 -10.41 7.73
CA ILE A 61 -11.04 -11.53 6.81
C ILE A 61 -11.69 -11.08 5.49
N GLY A 62 -11.69 -9.78 5.17
CA GLY A 62 -12.22 -9.23 3.93
C GLY A 62 -13.75 -9.29 3.78
N GLN A 63 -14.49 -9.59 4.86
CA GLN A 63 -15.95 -9.64 4.87
C GLN A 63 -16.56 -8.23 5.04
N PHE A 64 -16.13 -7.29 4.19
CA PHE A 64 -16.42 -5.87 4.35
C PHE A 64 -17.93 -5.53 4.31
N HIS A 65 -18.74 -6.26 3.54
CA HIS A 65 -20.20 -6.06 3.52
C HIS A 65 -20.83 -6.36 4.89
N LYS A 66 -20.46 -7.49 5.50
CA LYS A 66 -20.94 -7.87 6.83
C LYS A 66 -20.45 -6.92 7.93
N ALA A 67 -19.24 -6.38 7.77
CA ALA A 67 -18.72 -5.35 8.67
C ALA A 67 -19.52 -4.04 8.53
N GLU A 68 -19.85 -3.63 7.31
CA GLU A 68 -20.66 -2.42 7.01
C GLU A 68 -22.06 -2.52 7.63
N GLU A 69 -22.75 -3.64 7.41
CA GLU A 69 -24.08 -3.90 8.00
C GLU A 69 -24.02 -3.90 9.53
N LEU A 70 -23.02 -4.57 10.14
CA LEU A 70 -22.85 -4.60 11.59
C LEU A 70 -22.58 -3.21 12.17
N TYR A 71 -21.66 -2.44 11.59
CA TYR A 71 -21.34 -1.10 12.10
C TYR A 71 -22.50 -0.11 11.88
N THR A 72 -23.27 -0.26 10.79
CA THR A 72 -24.50 0.53 10.59
C THR A 72 -25.56 0.18 11.63
N ALA A 73 -25.74 -1.11 11.97
CA ALA A 73 -26.65 -1.55 13.04
C ALA A 73 -26.28 -0.91 14.40
N LEU A 74 -25.00 -1.01 14.77
CA LEU A 74 -24.51 -0.47 16.03
C LEU A 74 -24.65 1.05 16.11
N LEU A 75 -24.61 1.74 14.96
CA LEU A 75 -24.78 3.19 14.91
C LEU A 75 -26.22 3.62 15.23
N GLU A 76 -27.22 2.87 14.74
CA GLU A 76 -28.63 3.13 15.08
C GLU A 76 -28.94 2.92 16.57
N GLU A 77 -28.13 2.10 17.26
CA GLU A 77 -28.27 1.78 18.69
C GLU A 77 -27.27 2.51 19.61
N ALA A 78 -26.45 3.42 19.05
CA ALA A 78 -25.41 4.11 19.80
C ALA A 78 -26.02 4.98 20.91
N SER A 79 -25.92 4.51 22.16
CA SER A 79 -26.52 5.15 23.34
C SER A 79 -25.64 6.24 23.97
N ASN A 80 -24.42 6.44 23.46
CA ASN A 80 -23.49 7.46 23.92
C ASN A 80 -22.52 7.89 22.81
N ASP A 81 -22.11 9.17 22.88
CA ASP A 81 -21.15 9.82 21.99
C ASP A 81 -19.85 9.02 21.75
N ASN A 82 -19.31 8.34 22.76
CA ASN A 82 -18.04 7.64 22.63
C ASN A 82 -18.15 6.39 21.75
N ASP A 83 -19.22 5.61 21.91
CA ASP A 83 -19.49 4.45 21.07
C ASP A 83 -19.84 4.89 19.64
N GLU A 84 -20.64 5.97 19.48
CA GLU A 84 -20.93 6.59 18.17
C GLU A 84 -19.63 7.00 17.44
N ALA A 85 -18.75 7.73 18.13
CA ALA A 85 -17.46 8.15 17.60
C ALA A 85 -16.55 6.95 17.25
N HIS A 86 -16.60 5.86 18.02
CA HIS A 86 -15.85 4.65 17.71
C HIS A 86 -16.40 3.92 16.48
N ILE A 87 -17.73 3.86 16.32
CA ILE A 87 -18.38 3.24 15.16
C ILE A 87 -18.05 4.00 13.88
N TYR A 88 -18.14 5.34 13.89
CA TYR A 88 -17.72 6.16 12.76
C TYR A 88 -16.22 5.98 12.43
N HIS A 89 -15.35 5.85 13.44
CA HIS A 89 -13.94 5.54 13.19
C HIS A 89 -13.78 4.20 12.45
N MET A 90 -14.51 3.17 12.86
CA MET A 90 -14.44 1.84 12.23
C MET A 90 -15.03 1.81 10.81
N LEU A 91 -16.11 2.56 10.56
CA LEU A 91 -16.65 2.78 9.21
C LEU A 91 -15.62 3.50 8.32
N GLY A 92 -14.94 4.52 8.85
CA GLY A 92 -13.83 5.19 8.18
C GLY A 92 -12.69 4.25 7.79
N MET A 93 -12.28 3.34 8.69
CA MET A 93 -11.27 2.32 8.40
C MET A 93 -11.70 1.40 7.26
N MET A 94 -12.92 0.84 7.36
CA MET A 94 -13.48 -0.02 6.33
C MET A 94 -13.55 0.65 4.96
N LYS A 95 -13.99 1.91 4.88
CA LYS A 95 -14.06 2.67 3.63
C LYS A 95 -12.67 2.95 3.06
N ASN A 96 -11.68 3.27 3.91
CA ASN A 96 -10.29 3.42 3.50
C ASN A 96 -9.74 2.11 2.92
N ASP A 97 -10.03 0.97 3.54
CA ASP A 97 -9.54 -0.34 3.09
C ASP A 97 -10.19 -0.78 1.76
N LYS A 98 -11.42 -0.32 1.48
CA LYS A 98 -12.08 -0.43 0.16
C LYS A 98 -11.55 0.57 -0.89
N GLY A 99 -10.63 1.47 -0.54
CA GLY A 99 -10.20 2.58 -1.42
C GLY A 99 -11.23 3.71 -1.56
N GLN A 100 -12.33 3.68 -0.80
CA GLN A 100 -13.40 4.69 -0.81
C GLN A 100 -13.00 5.92 0.03
N TYR A 101 -11.92 6.59 -0.38
CA TYR A 101 -11.23 7.61 0.43
C TYR A 101 -12.12 8.80 0.81
N THR A 102 -12.98 9.30 -0.07
CA THR A 102 -13.88 10.42 0.25
C THR A 102 -14.90 10.06 1.34
N GLU A 103 -15.48 8.86 1.29
CA GLU A 103 -16.38 8.35 2.34
C GLU A 103 -15.62 8.13 3.65
N ALA A 104 -14.40 7.57 3.56
CA ALA A 104 -13.54 7.35 4.72
C ALA A 104 -13.22 8.66 5.46
N ALA A 105 -12.86 9.72 4.72
CA ALA A 105 -12.62 11.04 5.29
C ALA A 105 -13.86 11.56 6.03
N SER A 106 -15.05 11.46 5.42
CA SER A 106 -16.30 11.90 6.03
C SER A 106 -16.58 11.19 7.37
N PHE A 107 -16.46 9.86 7.41
CA PHE A 107 -16.69 9.10 8.64
C PHE A 107 -15.65 9.42 9.73
N TYR A 108 -14.37 9.56 9.38
CA TYR A 108 -13.36 9.95 10.35
C TYR A 108 -13.55 11.41 10.84
N GLU A 109 -14.01 12.33 10.00
CA GLU A 109 -14.32 13.71 10.40
C GLU A 109 -15.51 13.76 11.36
N MET A 110 -16.56 12.95 11.14
CA MET A 110 -17.69 12.77 12.09
C MET A 110 -17.22 12.19 13.44
N SER A 111 -16.40 11.14 13.41
CA SER A 111 -15.76 10.57 14.60
C SER A 111 -14.95 11.62 15.36
N LEU A 112 -14.16 12.42 14.65
CA LEU A 112 -13.32 13.47 15.23
C LEU A 112 -14.15 14.60 15.85
N GLU A 113 -15.28 14.99 15.26
CA GLU A 113 -16.16 16.02 15.81
C GLU A 113 -16.70 15.61 17.19
N ILE A 114 -17.20 14.38 17.31
CA ILE A 114 -17.73 13.86 18.57
C ILE A 114 -16.61 13.71 19.61
N TYR A 115 -15.44 13.17 19.24
CA TYR A 115 -14.30 13.09 20.16
C TYR A 115 -13.81 14.48 20.62
N ARG A 116 -13.87 15.52 19.77
CA ARG A 116 -13.51 16.90 20.16
C ARG A 116 -14.53 17.57 21.08
N ARG A 117 -15.78 17.10 21.11
CA ARG A 117 -16.82 17.52 22.08
C ARG A 117 -16.64 16.83 23.44
N THR A 118 -16.19 15.58 23.44
CA THR A 118 -16.22 14.70 24.62
C THR A 118 -14.88 14.54 25.34
N LEU A 119 -13.76 14.69 24.63
CA LEU A 119 -12.42 14.46 25.16
C LEU A 119 -11.63 15.79 25.30
N PRO A 120 -10.68 15.87 26.24
CA PRO A 120 -9.72 16.97 26.31
C PRO A 120 -8.93 17.15 25.00
N GLU A 121 -8.53 18.39 24.68
CA GLU A 121 -7.85 18.78 23.43
C GLU A 121 -6.63 17.90 23.06
N TYR A 122 -5.93 17.36 24.06
CA TYR A 122 -4.73 16.52 23.91
C TYR A 122 -4.92 15.08 24.40
N HIS A 123 -6.16 14.57 24.41
CA HIS A 123 -6.42 13.19 24.77
C HIS A 123 -5.78 12.21 23.77
N PRO A 124 -5.04 11.17 24.21
CA PRO A 124 -4.32 10.25 23.30
C PRO A 124 -5.18 9.68 22.17
N SER A 125 -6.45 9.33 22.46
CA SER A 125 -7.39 8.74 21.50
C SER A 125 -7.73 9.62 20.30
N LEU A 126 -7.47 10.93 20.36
CA LEU A 126 -7.64 11.83 19.21
C LEU A 126 -6.57 11.59 18.13
N ALA A 127 -5.34 11.23 18.52
CA ALA A 127 -4.22 11.13 17.59
C ALA A 127 -4.41 10.06 16.48
N PRO A 128 -4.91 8.84 16.76
CA PRO A 128 -5.25 7.88 15.70
C PRO A 128 -6.28 8.39 14.68
N THR A 129 -7.31 9.12 15.12
CA THR A 129 -8.31 9.69 14.20
C THR A 129 -7.69 10.80 13.35
N TYR A 130 -6.87 11.68 13.93
CA TYR A 130 -6.08 12.66 13.16
C TYR A 130 -5.13 11.98 12.15
N ASP A 131 -4.39 10.94 12.56
CA ASP A 131 -3.50 10.16 11.68
C ASP A 131 -4.29 9.54 10.51
N ASN A 132 -5.43 8.92 10.78
CA ASN A 132 -6.22 8.24 9.75
C ASN A 132 -6.81 9.23 8.72
N ILE A 133 -7.30 10.39 9.16
CA ILE A 133 -7.71 11.47 8.24
C ILE A 133 -6.51 11.97 7.41
N GLY A 134 -5.34 12.11 8.05
CA GLY A 134 -4.09 12.43 7.36
C GLY A 134 -3.73 11.41 6.28
N GLY A 135 -3.84 10.11 6.59
CA GLY A 135 -3.60 9.01 5.67
C GLY A 135 -4.56 8.95 4.48
N VAL A 136 -5.84 9.22 4.72
CA VAL A 136 -6.84 9.32 3.65
C VAL A 136 -6.54 10.50 2.73
N TYR A 137 -6.32 11.71 3.26
CA TYR A 137 -5.96 12.86 2.42
C TYR A 137 -4.63 12.68 1.69
N TYR A 138 -3.66 11.96 2.28
CA TYR A 138 -2.40 11.61 1.63
C TYR A 138 -2.63 10.68 0.42
N ARG A 139 -3.47 9.64 0.57
CA ARG A 139 -3.85 8.74 -0.54
C ARG A 139 -4.65 9.44 -1.64
N MET A 140 -5.38 10.50 -1.31
CA MET A 140 -6.06 11.38 -2.28
C MET A 140 -5.12 12.42 -2.94
N GLY A 141 -3.80 12.39 -2.67
CA GLY A 141 -2.85 13.39 -3.16
C GLY A 141 -2.98 14.78 -2.53
N ASN A 142 -3.86 14.96 -1.54
CA ASN A 142 -4.07 16.24 -0.86
C ASN A 142 -3.06 16.43 0.29
N TYR A 143 -1.79 16.51 -0.09
CA TYR A 143 -0.64 16.56 0.82
C TYR A 143 -0.74 17.72 1.83
N LEU A 144 -1.24 18.89 1.42
CA LEU A 144 -1.40 20.04 2.32
C LEU A 144 -2.49 19.86 3.39
N LYS A 145 -3.56 19.10 3.10
CA LYS A 145 -4.50 18.67 4.15
C LYS A 145 -3.86 17.59 5.02
N ALA A 146 -3.28 16.56 4.40
CA ALA A 146 -2.63 15.45 5.11
C ALA A 146 -1.62 15.94 6.16
N LEU A 147 -0.76 16.88 5.78
CA LEU A 147 0.23 17.50 6.68
C LEU A 147 -0.42 18.10 7.93
N LYS A 148 -1.50 18.88 7.79
CA LYS A 148 -2.19 19.53 8.92
C LYS A 148 -2.75 18.50 9.91
N PHE A 149 -3.30 17.40 9.40
CA PHE A 149 -3.84 16.33 10.25
C PHE A 149 -2.73 15.54 10.95
N TYR A 150 -1.65 15.16 10.25
CA TYR A 150 -0.50 14.50 10.87
C TYR A 150 0.25 15.40 11.87
N GLU A 151 0.40 16.70 11.60
CA GLU A 151 0.97 17.66 12.56
C GLU A 151 0.12 17.77 13.84
N LYS A 152 -1.21 17.69 13.73
CA LYS A 152 -2.12 17.66 14.88
C LYS A 152 -2.00 16.36 15.68
N SER A 153 -2.00 15.21 15.02
CA SER A 153 -1.68 13.92 15.65
C SER A 153 -0.34 13.94 16.39
N HIS A 154 0.71 14.46 15.74
CA HIS A 154 2.04 14.60 16.36
C HIS A 154 2.02 15.52 17.59
N GLN A 155 1.32 16.66 17.53
CA GLN A 155 1.16 17.58 18.67
C GLN A 155 0.48 16.90 19.88
N ILE A 156 -0.54 16.08 19.63
CA ILE A 156 -1.24 15.30 20.67
C ILE A 156 -0.30 14.25 21.27
N ARG A 157 0.29 13.38 20.44
CA ARG A 157 1.25 12.35 20.88
C ARG A 157 2.42 12.96 21.66
N LYS A 158 3.00 14.07 21.20
CA LYS A 158 4.12 14.75 21.87
C LYS A 158 3.78 15.32 23.24
N LYS A 159 2.52 15.65 23.50
CA LYS A 159 2.04 16.10 24.82
C LYS A 159 1.61 14.95 25.73
N ALA A 160 1.10 13.86 25.15
CA ALA A 160 0.46 12.78 25.89
C ALA A 160 1.36 11.55 26.14
N LEU A 161 2.45 11.37 25.38
CA LEU A 161 3.31 10.18 25.41
C LEU A 161 4.75 10.51 25.85
N PRO A 162 5.49 9.53 26.42
CA PRO A 162 6.90 9.68 26.73
C PRO A 162 7.76 10.03 25.49
N PRO A 163 8.88 10.79 25.64
CA PRO A 163 9.68 11.26 24.51
C PRO A 163 10.25 10.19 23.56
N ASN A 164 10.38 8.94 24.01
CA ASN A 164 10.85 7.81 23.21
C ASN A 164 9.71 6.85 22.81
N HIS A 165 8.43 7.24 22.87
CA HIS A 165 7.33 6.35 22.49
C HIS A 165 7.33 6.10 20.96
N PRO A 166 7.20 4.84 20.47
CA PRO A 166 7.23 4.52 19.03
C PRO A 166 6.27 5.33 18.16
N ASP A 167 5.05 5.60 18.63
CA ASP A 167 4.09 6.52 18.00
C ASP A 167 4.64 7.90 17.57
N LEU A 168 5.64 8.44 18.28
CA LEU A 168 6.30 9.69 17.90
C LEU A 168 7.18 9.52 16.65
N ALA A 169 7.85 8.38 16.54
CA ALA A 169 8.57 7.96 15.34
C ALA A 169 7.62 7.73 14.16
N THR A 170 6.47 7.09 14.39
CA THR A 170 5.39 6.95 13.39
C THR A 170 4.90 8.32 12.90
N SER A 171 4.62 9.27 13.79
CA SER A 171 4.25 10.63 13.40
C SER A 171 5.35 11.34 12.58
N TYR A 172 6.62 11.15 12.91
CA TYR A 172 7.72 11.72 12.12
C TYR A 172 7.85 11.06 10.74
N ASN A 173 7.66 9.76 10.63
CA ASN A 173 7.60 9.07 9.34
C ASN A 173 6.42 9.55 8.49
N ASN A 174 5.23 9.73 9.08
CA ASN A 174 4.05 10.23 8.37
C ASN A 174 4.28 11.65 7.81
N ILE A 175 4.81 12.57 8.63
CA ILE A 175 5.11 13.95 8.20
C ILE A 175 6.23 13.96 7.14
N GLY A 176 7.28 13.15 7.31
CA GLY A 176 8.34 12.98 6.31
C GLY A 176 7.81 12.47 4.98
N GLY A 177 6.87 11.50 5.01
CA GLY A 177 6.18 10.97 3.83
C GLY A 177 5.44 12.04 3.04
N VAL A 178 4.72 12.95 3.72
CA VAL A 178 4.05 14.07 3.05
C VAL A 178 5.07 14.97 2.34
N TYR A 179 6.16 15.35 3.02
CA TYR A 179 7.19 16.20 2.39
C TYR A 179 7.90 15.51 1.22
N TYR A 180 8.11 14.19 1.32
CA TYR A 180 8.68 13.37 0.24
C TYR A 180 7.77 13.38 -0.99
N CYS A 181 6.46 13.13 -0.83
CA CYS A 181 5.50 13.19 -1.95
C CYS A 181 5.27 14.60 -2.52
N MET A 182 5.60 15.65 -1.76
CA MET A 182 5.67 17.03 -2.26
C MET A 182 7.02 17.36 -2.95
N GLY A 183 7.92 16.38 -3.14
CA GLY A 183 9.24 16.58 -3.75
C GLY A 183 10.26 17.30 -2.84
N ASN A 184 9.92 17.60 -1.59
CA ASN A 184 10.80 18.29 -0.66
C ASN A 184 11.62 17.28 0.16
N TYR A 185 12.54 16.59 -0.51
CA TYR A 185 13.34 15.50 0.07
C TYR A 185 14.22 15.96 1.24
N SER A 186 14.80 17.16 1.18
CA SER A 186 15.58 17.73 2.29
C SER A 186 14.75 17.86 3.56
N LYS A 187 13.51 18.38 3.46
CA LYS A 187 12.62 18.49 4.62
C LYS A 187 12.05 17.14 5.04
N ALA A 188 11.87 16.20 4.11
CA ALA A 188 11.53 14.82 4.44
C ALA A 188 12.60 14.17 5.33
N LEU A 189 13.89 14.34 4.99
CA LEU A 189 15.02 13.86 5.80
C LEU A 189 15.03 14.46 7.21
N GLU A 190 14.79 15.77 7.36
CA GLU A 190 14.70 16.40 8.69
C GLU A 190 13.68 15.70 9.62
N PHE A 191 12.62 15.13 9.07
CA PHE A 191 11.63 14.37 9.83
C PHE A 191 11.99 12.88 9.95
N TYR A 192 12.33 12.21 8.84
CA TYR A 192 12.69 10.79 8.85
C TYR A 192 13.87 10.49 9.80
N GLU A 193 14.92 11.32 9.83
CA GLU A 193 16.06 11.14 10.73
C GLU A 193 15.73 11.21 12.23
N LYS A 194 14.55 11.72 12.61
CA LYS A 194 14.09 11.72 14.01
C LYS A 194 13.52 10.37 14.43
N SER A 195 13.06 9.56 13.47
CA SER A 195 12.37 8.31 13.74
C SER A 195 13.30 7.19 14.26
N PRO A 196 14.44 6.84 13.60
CA PRO A 196 15.39 5.86 14.15
C PRO A 196 15.90 6.22 15.55
N LYS A 197 16.22 7.50 15.80
CA LYS A 197 16.73 8.03 17.08
C LYS A 197 15.78 7.81 18.27
N ILE A 198 14.49 7.56 17.99
CA ILE A 198 13.47 7.17 18.97
C ILE A 198 13.39 5.64 19.06
N LEU A 199 13.23 4.96 17.91
CA LEU A 199 13.03 3.50 17.84
C LEU A 199 14.22 2.72 18.41
N GLU A 200 15.46 3.16 18.15
CA GLU A 200 16.71 2.58 18.71
C GLU A 200 16.75 2.57 20.25
N LYS A 201 15.98 3.44 20.91
CA LYS A 201 15.87 3.52 22.39
C LYS A 201 14.65 2.79 22.94
N ALA A 202 13.68 2.49 22.09
CA ALA A 202 12.35 2.03 22.48
C ALA A 202 12.13 0.55 22.17
N LEU A 203 12.80 0.02 21.15
CA LEU A 203 12.56 -1.29 20.55
C LEU A 203 13.87 -2.08 20.35
N PRO A 204 13.79 -3.41 20.19
CA PRO A 204 14.95 -4.22 19.81
C PRO A 204 15.62 -3.73 18.51
N SER A 205 16.93 -3.91 18.40
CA SER A 205 17.71 -3.45 17.25
C SER A 205 17.40 -4.17 15.92
N ASN A 206 16.59 -5.24 15.96
CA ASN A 206 16.04 -5.93 14.80
C ASN A 206 14.53 -5.66 14.59
N HIS A 207 13.93 -4.63 15.20
CA HIS A 207 12.50 -4.36 15.04
C HIS A 207 12.17 -3.86 13.61
N PRO A 208 11.12 -4.37 12.94
CA PRO A 208 10.76 -3.98 11.56
C PRO A 208 10.58 -2.46 11.36
N ASP A 209 9.99 -1.75 12.31
CA ASP A 209 9.81 -0.28 12.25
C ASP A 209 11.13 0.49 12.06
N LEU A 210 12.24 -0.04 12.59
CA LEU A 210 13.56 0.56 12.41
C LEU A 210 14.06 0.38 10.97
N ALA A 211 13.82 -0.79 10.36
CA ALA A 211 14.08 -1.01 8.94
C ALA A 211 13.24 -0.09 8.05
N THR A 212 11.94 0.03 8.31
CA THR A 212 11.04 0.95 7.58
C THR A 212 11.54 2.40 7.68
N SER A 213 12.01 2.82 8.87
CA SER A 213 12.52 4.18 9.08
C SER A 213 13.83 4.44 8.35
N TYR A 214 14.79 3.51 8.34
CA TYR A 214 15.99 3.64 7.50
C TYR A 214 15.66 3.56 6.01
N ASN A 215 14.72 2.71 5.59
CA ASN A 215 14.29 2.61 4.19
C ASN A 215 13.73 3.94 3.66
N ASN A 216 12.97 4.68 4.49
CA ASN A 216 12.45 6.00 4.13
C ASN A 216 13.55 7.06 3.98
N ILE A 217 14.61 6.98 4.80
CA ILE A 217 15.82 7.82 4.65
C ILE A 217 16.55 7.47 3.35
N GLY A 218 16.68 6.18 3.03
CA GLY A 218 17.24 5.68 1.77
C GLY A 218 16.49 6.20 0.53
N PHE A 219 15.15 6.17 0.56
CA PHE A 219 14.32 6.76 -0.50
C PHE A 219 14.59 8.25 -0.70
N ALA A 220 14.66 9.03 0.39
CA ALA A 220 14.91 10.46 0.28
C ALA A 220 16.31 10.78 -0.29
N TYR A 221 17.36 10.06 0.14
CA TYR A 221 18.70 10.24 -0.44
C TYR A 221 18.79 9.78 -1.91
N ASN A 222 18.13 8.69 -2.29
CA ASN A 222 18.09 8.23 -3.69
C ASN A 222 17.50 9.29 -4.63
N ASN A 223 16.38 9.91 -4.23
CA ASN A 223 15.73 10.96 -5.02
C ASN A 223 16.50 12.30 -5.02
N MET A 224 17.45 12.48 -4.09
CA MET A 224 18.41 13.59 -4.10
C MET A 224 19.70 13.27 -4.89
N GLY A 225 19.85 12.06 -5.43
CA GLY A 225 21.06 11.60 -6.13
C GLY A 225 22.25 11.27 -5.20
N ASP A 226 22.06 11.27 -3.87
CA ASP A 226 23.08 10.83 -2.91
C ASP A 226 23.03 9.29 -2.78
N TYR A 227 23.40 8.62 -3.86
CA TYR A 227 23.34 7.17 -3.99
C TYR A 227 24.18 6.44 -2.93
N SER A 228 25.29 7.04 -2.48
CA SER A 228 26.14 6.48 -1.43
C SER A 228 25.40 6.37 -0.09
N LYS A 229 24.71 7.44 0.34
CA LYS A 229 23.86 7.37 1.54
C LYS A 229 22.61 6.54 1.33
N ALA A 230 22.02 6.55 0.13
CA ALA A 230 20.88 5.69 -0.19
C ALA A 230 21.22 4.22 0.06
N LEU A 231 22.35 3.74 -0.46
CA LEU A 231 22.88 2.40 -0.19
C LEU A 231 23.11 2.16 1.31
N GLU A 232 23.80 3.07 2.02
CA GLU A 232 24.07 2.94 3.46
C GLU A 232 22.78 2.70 4.28
N PHE A 233 21.71 3.42 3.98
CA PHE A 233 20.44 3.30 4.70
C PHE A 233 19.58 2.11 4.23
N TYR A 234 19.60 1.75 2.94
CA TYR A 234 18.93 0.55 2.46
C TYR A 234 19.61 -0.73 2.97
N GLU A 235 20.93 -0.79 3.04
CA GLU A 235 21.68 -1.92 3.61
C GLU A 235 21.39 -2.10 5.11
N LYS A 236 21.30 -1.00 5.87
CA LYS A 236 20.86 -1.04 7.28
C LYS A 236 19.44 -1.60 7.41
N SER A 237 18.52 -1.19 6.53
CA SER A 237 17.15 -1.70 6.49
C SER A 237 17.11 -3.20 6.16
N LEU A 238 17.80 -3.61 5.10
CA LEU A 238 17.91 -5.01 4.67
C LEU A 238 18.46 -5.90 5.80
N LYS A 239 19.58 -5.50 6.41
CA LYS A 239 20.23 -6.24 7.50
C LYS A 239 19.37 -6.40 8.76
N ILE A 240 18.40 -5.51 8.97
CA ILE A 240 17.39 -5.67 10.02
C ILE A 240 16.32 -6.68 9.57
N ARG A 241 15.80 -6.53 8.35
CA ARG A 241 14.79 -7.43 7.76
C ARG A 241 15.29 -8.89 7.69
N GLU A 242 16.53 -9.12 7.26
CA GLU A 242 17.17 -10.45 7.21
C GLU A 242 17.28 -11.12 8.59
N LYS A 243 17.30 -10.34 9.68
CA LYS A 243 17.31 -10.85 11.06
C LYS A 243 15.93 -10.98 11.69
N ALA A 244 14.93 -10.30 11.14
CA ALA A 244 13.60 -10.17 11.72
C ALA A 244 12.56 -11.06 11.02
N LEU A 245 12.79 -11.38 9.75
CA LEU A 245 11.82 -11.99 8.85
C LEU A 245 12.31 -13.36 8.33
N PRO A 246 11.39 -14.27 7.95
CA PRO A 246 11.75 -15.49 7.24
C PRO A 246 12.49 -15.19 5.91
N PRO A 247 13.39 -16.07 5.43
CA PRO A 247 14.18 -15.83 4.21
C PRO A 247 13.37 -15.55 2.94
N ASN A 248 12.12 -16.03 2.87
CA ASN A 248 11.21 -15.81 1.74
C ASN A 248 10.16 -14.71 2.04
N HIS A 249 10.42 -13.75 2.93
CA HIS A 249 9.47 -12.66 3.18
C HIS A 249 9.52 -11.59 2.08
N HIS A 250 8.36 -11.13 1.58
CA HIS A 250 8.31 -10.19 0.46
C HIS A 250 9.03 -8.85 0.71
N ASP A 251 9.13 -8.39 1.97
CA ASP A 251 9.90 -7.20 2.33
C ASP A 251 11.40 -7.30 2.02
N LEU A 252 11.97 -8.51 1.98
CA LEU A 252 13.35 -8.75 1.57
C LEU A 252 13.50 -8.48 0.06
N ALA A 253 12.56 -8.98 -0.74
CA ALA A 253 12.49 -8.71 -2.18
C ALA A 253 12.39 -7.21 -2.47
N THR A 254 11.54 -6.47 -1.72
CA THR A 254 11.47 -5.00 -1.78
C THR A 254 12.80 -4.33 -1.41
N SER A 255 13.50 -4.82 -0.38
CA SER A 255 14.82 -4.31 -0.01
C SER A 255 15.88 -4.54 -1.09
N TYR A 256 15.94 -5.73 -1.70
CA TYR A 256 16.86 -6.00 -2.79
C TYR A 256 16.53 -5.16 -4.05
N ASN A 257 15.24 -4.99 -4.39
CA ASN A 257 14.82 -4.09 -5.47
C ASN A 257 15.25 -2.63 -5.22
N ASN A 258 15.11 -2.11 -4.00
CA ASN A 258 15.53 -0.75 -3.68
C ASN A 258 17.05 -0.55 -3.87
N ILE A 259 17.87 -1.54 -3.50
CA ILE A 259 19.33 -1.49 -3.69
C ILE A 259 19.70 -1.64 -5.17
N GLY A 260 19.08 -2.58 -5.89
CA GLY A 260 19.26 -2.76 -7.33
C GLY A 260 18.92 -1.50 -8.13
N GLY A 261 17.88 -0.78 -7.72
CA GLY A 261 17.50 0.51 -8.30
C GLY A 261 18.55 1.60 -8.11
N VAL A 262 19.22 1.67 -6.95
CA VAL A 262 20.33 2.61 -6.76
C VAL A 262 21.50 2.26 -7.67
N TYR A 263 21.88 0.98 -7.79
CA TYR A 263 22.96 0.57 -8.70
C TYR A 263 22.61 0.81 -10.18
N ASN A 264 21.36 0.59 -10.60
CA ASN A 264 20.91 0.94 -11.95
C ASN A 264 21.02 2.45 -12.20
N ASN A 265 20.59 3.29 -11.25
CA ASN A 265 20.72 4.76 -11.34
C ASN A 265 22.18 5.25 -11.34
N MET A 266 23.11 4.45 -10.83
CA MET A 266 24.56 4.69 -10.91
C MET A 266 25.20 4.15 -12.20
N GLY A 267 24.46 3.43 -13.04
CA GLY A 267 25.00 2.74 -14.22
C GLY A 267 25.80 1.45 -13.90
N ASP A 268 25.80 0.99 -12.64
CA ASP A 268 26.42 -0.29 -12.25
C ASP A 268 25.43 -1.43 -12.50
N TYR A 269 25.14 -1.67 -13.78
CA TYR A 269 24.14 -2.65 -14.23
C TYR A 269 24.45 -4.07 -13.76
N SER A 270 25.73 -4.41 -13.59
CA SER A 270 26.14 -5.73 -13.07
C SER A 270 25.69 -5.94 -11.61
N LYS A 271 25.86 -4.94 -10.74
CA LYS A 271 25.31 -5.02 -9.37
C LYS A 271 23.80 -4.85 -9.34
N ALA A 272 23.23 -4.03 -10.24
CA ALA A 272 21.78 -3.90 -10.35
C ALA A 272 21.12 -5.26 -10.58
N LEU A 273 21.63 -6.07 -11.52
CA LEU A 273 21.17 -7.45 -11.75
C LEU A 273 21.38 -8.34 -10.52
N GLU A 274 22.58 -8.35 -9.91
CA GLU A 274 22.87 -9.16 -8.71
C GLU A 274 21.90 -8.92 -7.54
N PHE A 275 21.35 -7.70 -7.43
CA PHE A 275 20.33 -7.37 -6.45
C PHE A 275 18.91 -7.63 -6.95
N TYR A 276 18.57 -7.27 -8.20
CA TYR A 276 17.23 -7.49 -8.73
C TYR A 276 16.87 -8.97 -8.89
N GLU A 277 17.80 -9.85 -9.27
CA GLU A 277 17.56 -11.29 -9.44
C GLU A 277 17.14 -11.98 -8.12
N LYS A 278 17.56 -11.45 -6.97
CA LYS A 278 17.13 -11.94 -5.64
C LYS A 278 15.63 -11.69 -5.36
N SER A 279 15.00 -10.73 -6.03
CA SER A 279 13.58 -10.41 -5.82
C SER A 279 12.64 -11.48 -6.37
N PRO A 280 12.69 -11.89 -7.66
CA PRO A 280 11.92 -13.02 -8.17
C PRO A 280 12.15 -14.31 -7.38
N GLU A 281 13.40 -14.65 -7.05
CA GLU A 281 13.73 -15.86 -6.28
C GLU A 281 13.00 -15.95 -4.92
N ILE A 282 12.74 -14.82 -4.29
CA ILE A 282 12.00 -14.74 -3.02
C ILE A 282 10.50 -14.77 -3.29
N LEU A 283 10.02 -13.95 -4.23
CA LEU A 283 8.59 -13.77 -4.50
C LEU A 283 7.94 -15.05 -5.04
N GLU A 284 8.62 -15.81 -5.91
CA GLU A 284 8.13 -17.10 -6.44
C GLU A 284 7.94 -18.17 -5.35
N LYS A 285 8.67 -18.07 -4.24
CA LYS A 285 8.54 -18.96 -3.07
C LYS A 285 7.50 -18.45 -2.07
N ALA A 286 7.12 -17.18 -2.15
CA ALA A 286 6.34 -16.47 -1.13
C ALA A 286 4.90 -16.17 -1.53
N LEU A 287 4.64 -16.03 -2.84
CA LEU A 287 3.40 -15.49 -3.39
C LEU A 287 2.85 -16.38 -4.53
N PRO A 288 1.56 -16.24 -4.91
CA PRO A 288 1.02 -16.92 -6.07
C PRO A 288 1.78 -16.55 -7.37
N PRO A 289 1.88 -17.46 -8.37
CA PRO A 289 2.67 -17.22 -9.58
C PRO A 289 2.27 -15.99 -10.42
N ASN A 290 1.04 -15.49 -10.27
CA ASN A 290 0.55 -14.31 -10.98
C ASN A 290 0.48 -13.07 -10.05
N HIS A 291 1.33 -12.95 -9.05
CA HIS A 291 1.29 -11.79 -8.14
C HIS A 291 1.99 -10.56 -8.76
N PRO A 292 1.39 -9.35 -8.78
CA PRO A 292 1.96 -8.16 -9.44
C PRO A 292 3.41 -7.83 -9.06
N ASN A 293 3.79 -7.96 -7.78
CA ASN A 293 5.19 -7.77 -7.34
C ASN A 293 6.23 -8.59 -8.15
N LEU A 294 5.86 -9.78 -8.66
CA LEU A 294 6.74 -10.60 -9.49
C LEU A 294 6.90 -9.99 -10.89
N ALA A 295 5.82 -9.47 -11.49
CA ALA A 295 5.89 -8.69 -12.73
C ALA A 295 6.74 -7.42 -12.56
N SER A 296 6.55 -6.66 -11.47
CA SER A 296 7.40 -5.49 -11.16
C SER A 296 8.88 -5.86 -11.06
N SER A 297 9.20 -7.02 -10.49
CA SER A 297 10.59 -7.50 -10.37
C SER A 297 11.18 -7.88 -11.73
N TYR A 298 10.40 -8.53 -12.60
CA TYR A 298 10.82 -8.84 -13.96
C TYR A 298 10.94 -7.58 -14.84
N ASN A 299 10.06 -6.59 -14.67
CA ASN A 299 10.19 -5.29 -15.33
C ASN A 299 11.49 -4.57 -14.94
N ASN A 300 11.90 -4.61 -13.66
CA ASN A 300 13.17 -4.04 -13.22
C ASN A 300 14.38 -4.70 -13.92
N ILE A 301 14.39 -6.03 -14.02
CA ILE A 301 15.45 -6.79 -14.70
C ILE A 301 15.47 -6.48 -16.21
N GLY A 302 14.29 -6.43 -16.85
CA GLY A 302 14.14 -6.03 -18.25
C GLY A 302 14.68 -4.62 -18.53
N GLY A 303 14.40 -3.67 -17.64
CA GLY A 303 14.93 -2.31 -17.70
C GLY A 303 16.46 -2.25 -17.63
N VAL A 304 17.10 -3.04 -16.76
CA VAL A 304 18.56 -3.10 -16.72
C VAL A 304 19.15 -3.67 -18.02
N PHE A 305 18.56 -4.73 -18.58
CA PHE A 305 19.01 -5.25 -19.87
C PHE A 305 18.79 -4.27 -21.02
N SER A 306 17.70 -3.47 -21.00
CA SER A 306 17.47 -2.38 -21.95
C SER A 306 18.56 -1.33 -21.86
N ASN A 307 18.88 -0.88 -20.64
CA ASN A 307 19.95 0.10 -20.37
C ASN A 307 21.36 -0.41 -20.76
N MET A 308 21.55 -1.73 -20.82
CA MET A 308 22.77 -2.38 -21.32
C MET A 308 22.81 -2.57 -22.85
N GLY A 309 21.70 -2.33 -23.55
CA GLY A 309 21.55 -2.66 -24.98
C GLY A 309 21.33 -4.14 -25.28
N ASP A 310 21.11 -4.99 -24.27
CA ASP A 310 20.74 -6.41 -24.42
C ASP A 310 19.22 -6.52 -24.63
N TYR A 311 18.75 -5.93 -25.72
CA TYR A 311 17.33 -5.80 -26.05
C TYR A 311 16.62 -7.17 -26.14
N SER A 312 17.33 -8.23 -26.52
CA SER A 312 16.78 -9.59 -26.55
C SER A 312 16.36 -10.09 -25.16
N LYS A 313 17.18 -9.85 -24.13
CA LYS A 313 16.81 -10.18 -22.74
C LYS A 313 15.80 -9.20 -22.16
N ALA A 314 15.89 -7.92 -22.51
CA ALA A 314 14.92 -6.92 -22.11
C ALA A 314 13.49 -7.35 -22.50
N LEU A 315 13.30 -7.74 -23.78
CA LEU A 315 12.04 -8.29 -24.28
C LEU A 315 11.62 -9.58 -23.55
N GLU A 316 12.55 -10.52 -23.31
CA GLU A 316 12.23 -11.76 -22.58
C GLU A 316 11.65 -11.49 -21.18
N PHE A 317 12.24 -10.55 -20.45
CA PHE A 317 11.81 -10.19 -19.10
C PHE A 317 10.54 -9.32 -19.08
N TYR A 318 10.37 -8.39 -20.02
CA TYR A 318 9.12 -7.65 -20.17
C TYR A 318 7.95 -8.56 -20.60
N GLU A 319 8.18 -9.55 -21.47
CA GLU A 319 7.17 -10.57 -21.78
C GLU A 319 6.78 -11.43 -20.56
N LYS A 320 7.74 -11.78 -19.70
CA LYS A 320 7.48 -12.51 -18.45
C LYS A 320 6.58 -11.68 -17.51
N ALA A 321 6.87 -10.39 -17.35
CA ALA A 321 6.04 -9.47 -16.58
C ALA A 321 4.62 -9.34 -17.17
N HIS A 322 4.51 -9.08 -18.47
CA HIS A 322 3.22 -8.97 -19.16
C HIS A 322 2.33 -10.22 -18.97
N LYS A 323 2.91 -11.43 -19.13
CA LYS A 323 2.20 -12.71 -18.94
C LYS A 323 1.74 -12.99 -17.50
N ILE A 324 2.25 -12.24 -16.52
CA ILE A 324 1.77 -12.24 -15.12
C ILE A 324 0.62 -11.25 -14.99
N ASP A 325 0.82 -10.01 -15.44
CA ASP A 325 -0.17 -8.94 -15.33
C ASP A 325 -1.47 -9.27 -16.09
N GLU A 326 -1.39 -9.83 -17.30
CA GLU A 326 -2.54 -10.33 -18.08
C GLU A 326 -3.39 -11.37 -17.34
N LYS A 327 -2.80 -12.12 -16.39
CA LYS A 327 -3.51 -13.13 -15.58
C LYS A 327 -3.95 -12.61 -14.22
N ALA A 328 -3.36 -11.51 -13.76
CA ALA A 328 -3.62 -10.90 -12.47
C ALA A 328 -4.73 -9.85 -12.53
N LEU A 329 -4.84 -9.15 -13.66
CA LEU A 329 -5.66 -7.96 -13.82
C LEU A 329 -6.87 -8.21 -14.73
N PRO A 330 -7.97 -7.47 -14.55
CA PRO A 330 -9.11 -7.53 -15.48
C PRO A 330 -8.75 -6.95 -16.86
N PRO A 331 -9.45 -7.35 -17.94
CA PRO A 331 -9.22 -6.79 -19.27
C PRO A 331 -9.34 -5.26 -19.31
N ASN A 332 -8.38 -4.60 -19.95
CA ASN A 332 -8.22 -3.14 -20.00
C ASN A 332 -7.96 -2.47 -18.63
N HIS A 333 -7.37 -3.15 -17.63
CA HIS A 333 -6.81 -2.45 -16.48
C HIS A 333 -5.67 -1.50 -16.91
N PRO A 334 -5.56 -0.25 -16.41
CA PRO A 334 -4.54 0.71 -16.85
C PRO A 334 -3.11 0.15 -16.81
N ASP A 335 -2.76 -0.57 -15.73
CA ASP A 335 -1.42 -1.13 -15.55
C ASP A 335 -0.99 -2.10 -16.68
N LEU A 336 -1.94 -2.73 -17.39
CA LEU A 336 -1.64 -3.56 -18.56
C LEU A 336 -1.01 -2.78 -19.72
N ALA A 337 -1.10 -1.45 -19.74
CA ALA A 337 -0.44 -0.60 -20.74
C ALA A 337 1.09 -0.51 -20.52
N SER A 338 1.56 -0.62 -19.28
CA SER A 338 2.98 -0.42 -18.94
C SER A 338 3.92 -1.44 -19.63
N PRO A 339 3.61 -2.75 -19.67
CA PRO A 339 4.45 -3.70 -20.41
C PRO A 339 4.48 -3.43 -21.92
N TYR A 340 3.39 -2.97 -22.54
CA TYR A 340 3.38 -2.57 -23.95
C TYR A 340 4.29 -1.35 -24.19
N ASN A 341 4.25 -0.33 -23.33
CA ASN A 341 5.18 0.80 -23.40
C ASN A 341 6.65 0.36 -23.26
N ASN A 342 6.95 -0.54 -22.33
CA ASN A 342 8.31 -1.04 -22.12
C ASN A 342 8.83 -1.80 -23.35
N ILE A 343 8.00 -2.67 -23.95
CA ILE A 343 8.35 -3.39 -25.18
C ILE A 343 8.49 -2.44 -26.38
N ALA A 344 7.62 -1.43 -26.47
CA ALA A 344 7.70 -0.40 -27.51
C ALA A 344 9.00 0.40 -27.43
N SER A 345 9.40 0.82 -26.22
CA SER A 345 10.68 1.53 -25.99
C SER A 345 11.88 0.70 -26.46
N VAL A 346 11.89 -0.60 -26.18
CA VAL A 346 12.97 -1.49 -26.66
C VAL A 346 13.01 -1.55 -28.19
N TYR A 347 11.86 -1.59 -28.87
CA TYR A 347 11.84 -1.54 -30.34
C TYR A 347 12.25 -0.17 -30.90
N ASP A 348 11.95 0.93 -30.21
CA ASP A 348 12.40 2.29 -30.58
C ASP A 348 13.93 2.41 -30.42
N ASP A 349 14.48 1.94 -29.30
CA ASP A 349 15.93 1.84 -29.02
C ASP A 349 16.69 0.91 -29.99
N MET A 350 15.98 -0.05 -30.60
CA MET A 350 16.47 -0.91 -31.69
C MET A 350 16.38 -0.27 -33.09
N GLY A 351 15.67 0.86 -33.24
CA GLY A 351 15.36 1.48 -34.53
C GLY A 351 14.21 0.83 -35.32
N ASP A 352 13.48 -0.12 -34.73
CA ASP A 352 12.29 -0.73 -35.32
C ASP A 352 11.03 0.07 -34.95
N TYR A 353 11.01 1.34 -35.39
CA TYR A 353 9.97 2.30 -35.05
C TYR A 353 8.57 1.86 -35.46
N SER A 354 8.45 1.00 -36.49
CA SER A 354 7.17 0.43 -36.91
C SER A 354 6.61 -0.57 -35.89
N LYS A 355 7.46 -1.43 -35.29
CA LYS A 355 7.03 -2.25 -34.15
C LYS A 355 6.82 -1.41 -32.90
N ALA A 356 7.69 -0.43 -32.63
CA ALA A 356 7.52 0.46 -31.48
C ALA A 356 6.13 1.13 -31.48
N LEU A 357 5.74 1.69 -32.63
CA LEU A 357 4.42 2.27 -32.86
C LEU A 357 3.28 1.26 -32.61
N GLU A 358 3.35 0.03 -33.12
CA GLU A 358 2.33 -1.00 -32.88
C GLU A 358 2.11 -1.28 -31.38
N PHE A 359 3.18 -1.28 -30.59
CA PHE A 359 3.10 -1.51 -29.15
C PHE A 359 2.67 -0.24 -28.38
N TYR A 360 3.10 0.96 -28.79
CA TYR A 360 2.60 2.23 -28.23
C TYR A 360 1.09 2.42 -28.50
N GLU A 361 0.60 2.07 -29.70
CA GLU A 361 -0.83 2.11 -30.01
C GLU A 361 -1.65 1.14 -29.15
N LYS A 362 -1.14 -0.08 -28.88
CA LYS A 362 -1.79 -1.03 -27.95
C LYS A 362 -1.86 -0.50 -26.53
N SER A 363 -0.76 0.09 -26.05
CA SER A 363 -0.71 0.77 -24.75
C SER A 363 -1.75 1.88 -24.65
N HIS A 364 -1.78 2.77 -25.65
CA HIS A 364 -2.75 3.87 -25.74
C HIS A 364 -4.20 3.37 -25.74
N GLN A 365 -4.52 2.34 -26.53
CA GLN A 365 -5.87 1.74 -26.60
C GLN A 365 -6.34 1.09 -25.29
N ILE A 366 -5.43 0.73 -24.37
CA ILE A 366 -5.78 0.27 -23.03
C ILE A 366 -6.11 1.50 -22.16
N LEU A 367 -5.21 2.49 -22.14
CA LEU A 367 -5.37 3.72 -21.35
C LEU A 367 -6.63 4.49 -21.75
N GLU A 368 -6.94 4.62 -23.05
CA GLU A 368 -8.12 5.33 -23.57
C GLU A 368 -9.43 4.71 -23.06
N LYS A 369 -9.49 3.38 -22.96
CA LYS A 369 -10.68 2.66 -22.46
C LYS A 369 -10.80 2.70 -20.94
N ALA A 370 -9.67 2.85 -20.24
CA ALA A 370 -9.58 2.66 -18.80
C ALA A 370 -9.60 3.98 -18.00
N LEU A 371 -9.20 5.09 -18.62
CA LEU A 371 -8.94 6.37 -17.95
C LEU A 371 -9.81 7.51 -18.50
N PRO A 372 -10.15 8.52 -17.68
CA PRO A 372 -10.77 9.75 -18.17
C PRO A 372 -9.89 10.46 -19.22
N SER A 373 -10.50 11.12 -20.20
CA SER A 373 -9.79 11.78 -21.31
C SER A 373 -8.81 12.89 -20.93
N ASN A 374 -8.82 13.34 -19.67
CA ASN A 374 -7.88 14.32 -19.12
C ASN A 374 -6.78 13.69 -18.23
N HIS A 375 -6.63 12.37 -18.23
CA HIS A 375 -5.61 11.69 -17.42
C HIS A 375 -4.19 11.93 -18.00
N PRO A 376 -3.18 12.27 -17.17
CA PRO A 376 -1.82 12.54 -17.65
C PRO A 376 -1.20 11.42 -18.51
N ASP A 377 -1.44 10.15 -18.14
CA ASP A 377 -0.91 8.98 -18.84
C ASP A 377 -1.36 8.91 -20.32
N LEU A 378 -2.54 9.46 -20.65
CA LEU A 378 -2.98 9.58 -22.05
C LEU A 378 -2.06 10.54 -22.81
N ALA A 379 -1.71 11.69 -22.24
CA ALA A 379 -0.78 12.62 -22.84
C ALA A 379 0.63 12.01 -23.02
N THR A 380 1.09 11.20 -22.06
CA THR A 380 2.33 10.42 -22.21
C THR A 380 2.23 9.41 -23.36
N SER A 381 1.12 8.69 -23.49
CA SER A 381 0.93 7.72 -24.58
C SER A 381 0.86 8.39 -25.97
N TYR A 382 0.20 9.54 -26.11
CA TYR A 382 0.23 10.33 -27.35
C TYR A 382 1.64 10.85 -27.66
N ASN A 383 2.38 11.34 -26.66
CA ASN A 383 3.76 11.77 -26.85
C ASN A 383 4.65 10.63 -27.38
N ASN A 384 4.48 9.40 -26.86
CA ASN A 384 5.26 8.25 -27.32
C ASN A 384 4.91 7.85 -28.77
N ILE A 385 3.62 7.90 -29.14
CA ILE A 385 3.16 7.68 -30.53
C ILE A 385 3.71 8.76 -31.46
N GLY A 386 3.65 10.03 -31.06
CA GLY A 386 4.19 11.16 -31.84
C GLY A 386 5.70 11.08 -32.02
N LEU A 387 6.45 10.67 -30.98
CA LEU A 387 7.88 10.40 -31.08
C LEU A 387 8.18 9.25 -32.05
N ALA A 388 7.43 8.15 -32.02
CA ALA A 388 7.60 7.06 -32.97
C ALA A 388 7.33 7.50 -34.43
N TYR A 389 6.26 8.28 -34.67
CA TYR A 389 6.01 8.86 -36.00
C TYR A 389 7.11 9.83 -36.45
N ASN A 390 7.65 10.65 -35.54
CA ASN A 390 8.78 11.53 -35.82
C ASN A 390 10.05 10.75 -36.17
N ASN A 391 10.35 9.66 -35.44
CA ASN A 391 11.46 8.75 -35.70
C ASN A 391 11.31 8.03 -37.06
N MET A 392 10.07 7.73 -37.47
CA MET A 392 9.74 7.22 -38.81
C MET A 392 9.79 8.28 -39.92
N GLY A 393 9.89 9.57 -39.58
CA GLY A 393 9.86 10.69 -40.52
C GLY A 393 8.46 11.10 -41.02
N ASP A 394 7.38 10.56 -40.43
CA ASP A 394 6.00 11.01 -40.69
C ASP A 394 5.66 12.21 -39.78
N TYR A 395 6.29 13.35 -40.10
CA TYR A 395 6.11 14.59 -39.34
C TYR A 395 4.68 15.14 -39.38
N SER A 396 3.83 14.66 -40.31
CA SER A 396 2.43 15.07 -40.36
C SER A 396 1.65 14.40 -39.23
N LYS A 397 1.83 13.09 -39.03
CA LYS A 397 1.21 12.36 -37.93
C LYS A 397 1.86 12.60 -36.58
N ALA A 398 3.14 12.95 -36.54
CA ALA A 398 3.82 13.32 -35.30
C ALA A 398 3.31 14.65 -34.71
N LEU A 399 2.58 15.45 -35.49
CA LEU A 399 2.03 16.75 -35.12
C LEU A 399 0.53 16.70 -34.78
N GLU A 400 -0.15 15.60 -35.14
CA GLU A 400 -1.57 15.34 -34.86
C GLU A 400 -1.77 14.80 -33.43
#